data_AF-A0A3C0ZW75-F1
#
_entry.id   AF-A0A3C0ZW75-F1
#
_cell.length_a   1.000
_cell.length_b   1.000
_cell.length_c   1.000
_cell.angle_alpha   90.00
_cell.angle_beta   90.00
_cell.angle_gamma   90.00
#
_symmetry.space_group_name_H-M   'P 1'
#
loop_
_entity.id
_entity.type
_entity.pdbx_description
1 polymer ?
#
loop_
_entity_poly.entity_id
_entity_poly.type
_entity_poly.pdbx_seq_one_letter_code
_entity_poly.pdbx_strand_id
1 'polypeptide(L)'
;VLKVKELEYIQAAKTIGAGHMHIIFREMVPNIAGKLVTQIMLSIPEAVFLEAFLSFVGLGMPAGTCSLGTLLTDGFQNILLHPYKLLPAALIMILLMVSCHLVAEGLKKAM
;
A
#
# COMPACT_ATOMS: atom_id res chain seq x y z
N VAL A 1 -15.39 12.92 -14.46
CA VAL A 1 -14.49 13.86 -15.19
C VAL A 1 -13.16 13.20 -15.61
N LEU A 2 -12.50 12.37 -14.78
CA LEU A 2 -11.24 11.68 -15.15
C LEU A 2 -11.35 10.70 -16.34
N LYS A 3 -12.45 9.94 -16.44
CA LYS A 3 -12.70 8.98 -17.54
C LYS A 3 -12.75 9.62 -18.93
N VAL A 4 -13.15 10.90 -19.02
CA VAL A 4 -13.27 11.61 -20.30
C VAL A 4 -11.88 11.99 -20.82
N LYS A 5 -10.97 12.40 -19.92
CA LYS A 5 -9.57 12.75 -20.26
C LYS A 5 -8.78 11.57 -20.82
N GLU A 6 -8.99 10.35 -20.30
CA GLU A 6 -8.32 9.13 -20.81
C GLU A 6 -8.79 8.78 -22.23
N LEU A 7 -10.08 8.96 -22.52
CA LEU A 7 -10.64 8.76 -23.87
C LEU A 7 -10.12 9.82 -24.85
N GLU A 8 -10.01 11.07 -24.42
CA GLU A 8 -9.45 12.17 -25.22
C GLU A 8 -7.97 11.97 -25.54
N TYR A 9 -7.15 11.46 -24.61
CA TYR A 9 -5.74 11.12 -24.86
C TYR A 9 -5.58 10.03 -25.93
N ILE A 10 -6.43 9.00 -25.89
CA ILE A 10 -6.43 7.91 -26.87
C ILE A 10 -6.92 8.41 -28.24
N GLN A 11 -7.93 9.28 -28.27
CA GLN A 11 -8.42 9.89 -29.51
C GLN A 11 -7.39 10.84 -30.13
N ALA A 12 -6.74 11.70 -29.34
CA ALA A 12 -5.70 12.63 -29.81
C ALA A 12 -4.47 11.89 -30.37
N ALA A 13 -4.05 10.80 -29.74
CA ALA A 13 -2.92 9.99 -30.21
C ALA A 13 -3.26 9.23 -31.51
N LYS A 14 -4.53 8.85 -31.71
CA LYS A 14 -5.02 8.28 -32.98
C LYS A 14 -5.07 9.30 -34.11
N THR A 15 -5.41 10.57 -33.86
CA THR A 15 -5.42 11.62 -34.89
C THR A 15 -4.02 11.97 -35.42
N ILE A 16 -2.95 11.66 -34.67
CA ILE A 16 -1.56 11.89 -35.07
C ILE A 16 -0.99 10.71 -35.90
N GLY A 17 -1.74 9.61 -36.07
CA GLY A 17 -1.33 8.48 -36.92
C GLY A 17 -0.23 7.58 -36.32
N ALA A 18 0.03 7.70 -35.01
CA ALA A 18 0.99 6.84 -34.31
C ALA A 18 0.42 5.41 -34.15
N GLY A 19 1.23 4.39 -34.42
CA GLY A 19 0.82 2.99 -34.26
C GLY A 19 0.38 2.68 -32.82
N HIS A 20 -0.61 1.78 -32.66
CA HIS A 20 -1.24 1.46 -31.35
C HIS A 20 -0.21 1.13 -30.26
N MET A 21 0.91 0.48 -30.59
CA MET A 21 1.98 0.16 -29.64
C MET A 21 2.78 1.39 -29.18
N HIS A 22 2.95 2.41 -30.04
CA HIS A 22 3.62 3.65 -29.66
C HIS A 22 2.78 4.46 -28.66
N ILE A 23 1.46 4.51 -28.88
CA ILE A 23 0.51 5.20 -28.00
C ILE A 23 0.50 4.53 -26.63
N ILE A 24 0.45 3.19 -26.57
CA ILE A 24 0.42 2.45 -25.31
C ILE A 24 1.70 2.70 -24.52
N PHE A 25 2.88 2.43 -25.09
CA PHE A 25 4.13 2.50 -24.33
C PHE A 25 4.61 3.92 -24.04
N ARG A 26 4.30 4.91 -24.89
CA ARG A 26 4.83 6.28 -24.75
C ARG A 26 3.87 7.26 -24.09
N GLU A 27 2.56 7.10 -24.30
CA GLU A 27 1.56 8.04 -23.79
C GLU A 27 0.74 7.42 -22.65
N MET A 28 0.33 6.15 -22.76
CA MET A 28 -0.59 5.54 -21.80
C MET A 28 0.15 4.98 -20.57
N VAL A 29 1.23 4.24 -20.78
CA VAL A 29 2.03 3.61 -19.71
C VAL A 29 2.60 4.65 -18.73
N PRO A 30 3.33 5.72 -19.13
CA PRO A 30 3.87 6.67 -18.16
C PRO A 30 2.78 7.45 -17.42
N ASN A 31 1.64 7.72 -18.06
CA ASN A 31 0.53 8.48 -17.48
C ASN A 31 -0.27 7.64 -16.45
N ILE A 32 -0.43 6.34 -16.69
CA ILE A 32 -1.08 5.43 -15.73
C ILE A 32 -0.08 4.96 -14.67
N ALA A 33 1.20 4.75 -15.00
CA ALA A 33 2.21 4.24 -14.07
C ALA A 33 2.34 5.12 -12.82
N GLY A 34 2.25 6.45 -12.93
CA GLY A 34 2.26 7.32 -11.76
C GLY A 34 1.08 7.06 -10.80
N LYS A 35 -0.12 6.89 -11.34
CA LYS A 35 -1.31 6.52 -10.54
C LYS A 35 -1.22 5.10 -9.99
N LEU A 36 -0.68 4.17 -10.76
CA LEU A 36 -0.53 2.77 -10.37
C LEU A 36 0.48 2.62 -9.21
N VAL A 37 1.62 3.31 -9.28
CA VAL A 37 2.66 3.29 -8.22
C VAL A 37 2.12 3.88 -6.92
N THR A 38 1.41 5.02 -6.99
CA THR A 38 0.80 5.63 -5.80
C THR A 38 -0.28 4.75 -5.19
N GLN A 39 -1.08 4.07 -6.02
CA GLN A 39 -2.09 3.13 -5.55
C GLN A 39 -1.46 1.90 -4.89
N ILE A 40 -0.41 1.31 -5.47
CA ILE A 40 0.31 0.17 -4.87
C ILE A 40 0.91 0.57 -3.52
N MET A 41 1.49 1.78 -3.42
CA MET A 41 2.05 2.28 -2.16
C MET A 41 0.99 2.45 -1.06
N LEU A 42 -0.22 2.87 -1.42
CA LEU A 42 -1.34 2.97 -0.48
C LEU A 42 -1.90 1.60 -0.05
N SER A 43 -1.69 0.54 -0.84
CA SER A 43 -2.11 -0.82 -0.48
C SER A 43 -1.16 -1.52 0.50
N ILE A 44 0.07 -1.04 0.67
CA ILE A 44 1.05 -1.66 1.59
C ILE A 44 0.56 -1.61 3.05
N PRO A 45 0.13 -0.45 3.60
CA PRO A 45 -0.43 -0.38 4.96
C PRO A 45 -1.63 -1.31 5.17
N GLU A 46 -2.53 -1.41 4.18
CA GLU A 46 -3.68 -2.31 4.24
C GLU A 46 -3.27 -3.79 4.33
N ALA A 47 -2.27 -4.19 3.53
CA ALA A 47 -1.75 -5.56 3.56
C ALA A 47 -1.11 -5.90 4.92
N VAL A 48 -0.32 -4.98 5.48
CA VAL A 48 0.29 -5.15 6.81
C VAL A 48 -0.79 -5.24 7.90
N PHE A 49 -1.84 -4.43 7.82
CA PHE A 49 -2.97 -4.52 8.74
C PHE A 49 -3.69 -5.86 8.66
N LEU A 50 -3.94 -6.36 7.44
CA LEU A 50 -4.55 -7.65 7.21
C LEU A 50 -3.70 -8.79 7.80
N GLU A 51 -2.38 -8.77 7.59
CA GLU A 51 -1.46 -9.75 8.16
C GLU A 51 -1.49 -9.74 9.70
N ALA A 52 -1.48 -8.54 10.30
CA ALA A 52 -1.58 -8.38 11.74
C ALA A 52 -2.92 -8.89 12.28
N PHE A 53 -4.02 -8.61 11.57
CA PHE A 53 -5.36 -9.08 11.92
C PHE A 53 -5.46 -10.62 11.82
N LEU A 54 -4.93 -11.22 10.75
CA LEU A 54 -4.87 -12.68 10.61
C LEU A 54 -4.04 -13.32 11.72
N SER A 55 -2.90 -12.71 12.06
CA SER A 55 -2.04 -13.15 13.17
C SER A 55 -2.78 -13.07 14.51
N PHE A 56 -3.55 -12.01 14.74
CA PHE A 56 -4.37 -11.85 15.93
C PHE A 56 -5.49 -12.89 16.04
N VAL A 57 -6.12 -13.27 14.92
CA VAL A 57 -7.15 -14.32 14.86
C VAL A 57 -6.53 -15.74 14.96
N GLY A 58 -5.21 -15.86 14.88
CA GLY A 58 -4.50 -17.15 14.91
C GLY A 58 -4.41 -17.87 13.56
N LEU A 59 -4.75 -17.17 12.47
CA LEU A 59 -4.60 -17.63 11.08
C LEU A 59 -3.35 -17.06 10.39
N GLY A 60 -2.53 -16.31 11.13
CA GLY A 60 -1.29 -15.71 10.62
C GLY A 60 -0.12 -16.69 10.55
N MET A 61 1.07 -16.15 10.30
CA MET A 61 2.30 -16.94 10.22
C MET A 61 2.54 -17.72 11.54
N PRO A 62 3.13 -18.93 11.47
CA PRO A 62 3.34 -19.78 12.64
C PRO A 62 4.17 -19.07 13.72
N ALA A 63 3.83 -19.32 14.99
CA ALA A 63 4.55 -18.80 16.15
C ALA A 63 6.04 -19.17 16.05
N GLY A 64 6.90 -18.15 15.89
CA GLY A 64 8.34 -18.31 15.66
C GLY A 64 8.91 -17.38 14.59
N THR A 65 8.08 -16.86 13.67
CA THR A 65 8.49 -15.78 12.77
C THR A 65 8.28 -14.42 13.43
N CYS A 66 9.34 -13.61 13.50
CA CYS A 66 9.28 -12.26 14.05
C CYS A 66 8.60 -11.32 13.03
N SER A 67 7.27 -11.23 13.10
CA SER A 67 6.47 -10.24 12.35
C SER A 67 5.85 -9.24 13.31
N LEU A 68 5.57 -8.02 12.85
CA LEU A 68 4.95 -6.98 13.69
C LEU A 68 3.58 -7.43 14.24
N GLY A 69 2.85 -8.25 13.48
CA GLY A 69 1.55 -8.81 13.88
C GLY A 69 1.67 -9.90 14.94
N THR A 70 2.66 -10.79 14.83
CA THR A 70 2.89 -11.83 15.84
C THR A 70 3.39 -11.22 17.15
N LEU A 71 4.27 -10.21 17.10
CA LEU A 71 4.73 -9.48 18.29
C LEU A 71 3.58 -8.77 19.04
N LEU A 72 2.62 -8.21 18.31
CA LEU A 72 1.41 -7.63 18.92
C LEU A 72 0.54 -8.70 19.57
N THR A 73 0.33 -9.81 18.87
CA THR A 73 -0.52 -10.91 19.35
C THR A 73 0.08 -11.54 20.61
N ASP A 74 1.39 -11.79 20.62
CA ASP A 74 2.13 -12.30 21.78
C ASP A 74 2.08 -11.29 22.94
N GLY A 75 2.26 -10.00 22.66
CA GLY A 75 2.12 -8.93 23.65
C GLY A 75 0.71 -8.86 24.25
N PHE A 76 -0.32 -9.14 23.44
CA PHE A 76 -1.72 -9.11 23.85
C PHE A 76 -2.07 -10.33 24.71
N GLN A 77 -1.59 -11.53 24.34
CA GLN A 77 -1.76 -12.74 25.16
C GLN A 77 -1.05 -12.62 26.51
N ASN A 78 0.11 -11.94 26.54
CA ASN A 78 0.88 -11.72 27.76
C ASN A 78 0.54 -10.41 28.48
N ILE A 79 -0.55 -9.72 28.14
CA ILE A 79 -0.88 -8.40 28.70
C ILE A 79 -1.11 -8.44 30.21
N LEU A 80 -1.61 -9.57 30.73
CA LEU A 80 -1.85 -9.79 32.16
C LEU A 80 -0.55 -9.98 32.95
N LEU A 81 0.50 -10.47 32.30
CA LEU A 81 1.79 -10.75 32.94
C LEU A 81 2.78 -9.60 32.71
N HIS A 82 2.92 -9.12 31.47
CA HIS A 82 3.93 -8.15 31.03
C HIS A 82 3.36 -7.13 30.02
N PRO A 83 2.51 -6.17 30.46
CA PRO A 83 1.89 -5.17 29.57
C PRO A 83 2.90 -4.24 28.87
N TYR A 84 4.10 -4.09 29.43
CA TYR A 84 5.17 -3.26 28.86
C TYR A 84 5.72 -3.81 27.53
N LYS A 85 5.54 -5.10 27.22
CA LYS A 85 6.03 -5.70 25.96
C LYS A 85 5.17 -5.33 24.75
N LEU A 86 3.88 -5.03 24.96
CA LEU A 86 2.94 -4.66 23.92
C LEU A 86 3.16 -3.24 23.39
N LEU A 87 3.42 -2.29 24.30
CA LEU A 87 3.58 -0.86 24.03
C LEU A 87 4.60 -0.54 22.91
N PRO A 88 5.83 -1.07 22.93
CA PRO A 88 6.81 -0.78 21.88
C PRO A 88 6.41 -1.38 20.52
N ALA A 89 5.85 -2.60 20.49
CA ALA A 89 5.39 -3.22 19.25
C ALA A 89 4.24 -2.43 18.61
N ALA A 90 3.28 -1.96 19.41
CA ALA A 90 2.17 -1.14 18.97
C ALA A 90 2.63 0.23 18.44
N LEU A 91 3.53 0.91 19.16
CA LEU A 91 4.07 2.20 18.72
C LEU A 91 4.82 2.10 17.39
N ILE A 92 5.65 1.07 17.23
CA ILE A 92 6.40 0.85 15.98
C ILE A 92 5.43 0.57 14.82
N MET A 93 4.40 -0.24 15.02
CA MET A 93 3.41 -0.51 13.98
C MET A 93 2.65 0.76 13.57
N ILE A 94 2.17 1.55 14.53
CA ILE A 94 1.46 2.79 14.26
C ILE A 94 2.37 3.76 13.48
N LEU A 95 3.60 3.93 13.94
CA LEU A 95 4.56 4.84 13.31
C LEU A 95 4.91 4.39 11.88
N LEU A 96 5.10 3.09 11.67
CA LEU A 96 5.33 2.53 10.34
C LEU A 96 4.14 2.75 9.40
N MET A 97 2.92 2.45 9.86
CA MET A 97 1.70 2.63 9.06
C MET A 97 1.48 4.09 8.69
N VAL A 98 1.59 5.00 9.65
CA VAL A 98 1.44 6.44 9.42
C VAL A 98 2.52 6.95 8.46
N SER A 99 3.77 6.55 8.65
CA SER A 99 4.87 6.99 7.78
C SER A 99 4.68 6.51 6.35
N CYS A 100 4.31 5.24 6.18
CA CYS A 100 4.07 4.66 4.86
C CYS A 100 2.85 5.31 4.17
N HIS A 101 1.78 5.56 4.93
CA HIS A 101 0.60 6.27 4.44
C HIS A 101 0.92 7.71 4.00
N LEU A 102 1.66 8.47 4.82
CA LEU A 102 2.07 9.83 4.48
C LEU A 102 2.99 9.89 3.26
N VAL A 103 3.92 8.95 3.12
CA VAL A 103 4.79 8.84 1.93
C VAL A 103 3.95 8.54 0.70
N ALA A 104 2.98 7.64 0.79
CA ALA A 104 2.10 7.28 -0.31
C ALA A 104 1.20 8.47 -0.72
N GLU A 105 0.65 9.21 0.25
CA GLU A 105 -0.09 10.44 -0.01
C GLU A 105 0.79 11.56 -0.58
N GLY A 106 2.04 11.69 -0.10
CA GLY A 106 3.00 12.67 -0.60
C GLY A 106 3.36 12.40 -2.07
N LEU A 107 3.59 11.15 -2.41
CA LEU A 107 3.84 10.73 -3.79
C LEU A 107 2.63 10.98 -4.68
N LYS A 108 1.41 10.74 -4.16
CA LYS A 108 0.15 11.04 -4.85
C LYS A 108 -0.05 12.53 -5.11
N LYS A 109 0.41 13.42 -4.22
CA LYS A 109 0.31 14.87 -4.42
C LYS A 109 1.34 15.42 -5.39
N ALA A 110 2.48 14.73 -5.54
CA ALA A 110 3.57 15.16 -6.43
C ALA A 110 3.37 14.75 -7.90
N MET A 111 2.54 13.74 -8.16
CA MET A 111 2.15 13.27 -9.51
C MET A 111 0.81 13.86 -9.95
#